data_AF-A0A6I5HQJ6-F1
#
_entry.id   AF-A0A6I5HQJ6-F1
#
_cell.length_a   1.000
_cell.length_b   1.000
_cell.length_c   1.000
_cell.angle_alpha   90.00
_cell.angle_beta   90.00
_cell.angle_gamma   90.00
#
_symmetry.space_group_name_H-M   'P 1'
#
loop_
_entity.id
_entity.type
_entity.pdbx_description
1 polymer ?
#
loop_
_entity_poly.entity_id
_entity_poly.type
_entity_poly.pdbx_seq_one_letter_code
_entity_poly.pdbx_strand_id
1 'polypeptide(L)'
;MAEAQYETRTRTVEETFVVLRLTEDEAEELAGRLLYDAADSDCMQRLLEALRHPVSPAPPADTFEYGGVMYDLSAKYRDTEADVWSFTGRRDPEGIPYVTMYEGSNNTADTIVSVNRGWGPLTKVVDA
;
A
#
# COMPACT_ATOMS: atom_id res chain seq x y z
N MET A 1 -21.03 -47.07 12.33
CA MET A 1 -19.83 -46.71 13.12
C MET A 1 -19.40 -45.33 12.66
N ALA A 2 -19.17 -44.38 13.57
CA ALA A 2 -18.74 -43.03 13.23
C ALA A 2 -17.21 -42.96 13.36
N GLU A 3 -16.53 -42.41 12.36
CA GLU A 3 -15.08 -42.25 12.34
C GLU A 3 -14.73 -40.78 12.46
N ALA A 4 -13.80 -40.45 13.36
CA ALA A 4 -13.24 -39.11 13.49
C ALA A 4 -12.00 -38.99 12.60
N GLN A 5 -11.91 -37.90 11.84
CA GLN A 5 -10.74 -37.59 11.02
C GLN A 5 -10.12 -36.26 11.46
N TYR A 6 -8.80 -36.18 11.41
CA TYR A 6 -8.08 -34.93 11.61
C TYR A 6 -8.06 -34.16 10.29
N GLU A 7 -8.54 -32.92 10.32
CA GLU A 7 -8.48 -31.99 9.19
C GLU A 7 -7.62 -30.80 9.58
N THR A 8 -6.56 -30.55 8.81
CA THR A 8 -5.73 -29.34 8.93
C THR A 8 -6.19 -28.34 7.87
N ARG A 9 -6.61 -27.14 8.30
CA ARG A 9 -6.94 -26.02 7.40
C ARG A 9 -5.94 -24.88 7.55
N THR A 10 -5.39 -24.45 6.42
CA THR A 10 -4.61 -23.22 6.32
C THR A 10 -5.55 -22.09 5.95
N ARG A 11 -5.56 -20.99 6.72
CA ARG A 11 -6.30 -19.77 6.41
C ARG A 11 -5.35 -18.58 6.36
N THR A 12 -5.54 -17.69 5.39
CA THR A 12 -4.92 -16.36 5.38
C THR A 12 -5.68 -15.48 6.36
N VAL A 13 -4.97 -14.83 7.29
CA VAL A 13 -5.55 -13.86 8.23
C VAL A 13 -5.08 -12.48 7.78
N GLU A 14 -6.02 -11.59 7.52
CA GLU A 14 -5.74 -10.16 7.32
C GLU A 14 -5.73 -9.49 8.69
N GLU A 15 -4.58 -8.91 9.07
CA GLU A 15 -4.42 -8.16 10.31
C GLU A 15 -4.34 -6.67 10.02
N THR A 16 -5.18 -5.88 10.69
CA THR A 16 -5.15 -4.42 10.58
C THR A 16 -4.36 -3.84 11.75
N PHE A 17 -3.25 -3.17 11.45
CA PHE A 17 -2.43 -2.48 12.44
C PHE A 17 -2.71 -0.97 12.41
N VAL A 18 -2.92 -0.37 13.57
CA VAL A 18 -2.94 1.09 13.74
C VAL A 18 -1.57 1.51 14.26
N VAL A 19 -0.80 2.21 13.43
CA VAL A 19 0.53 2.69 13.78
C VAL A 19 0.45 4.15 14.17
N LEU A 20 0.76 4.42 15.43
CA LEU A 20 0.86 5.78 15.97
C LEU A 20 2.31 6.27 15.78
N ARG A 21 2.48 7.41 15.10
CA ARG A 21 3.78 8.07 14.95
C ARG A 21 3.84 9.26 15.90
N LEU A 22 4.85 9.27 16.74
CA LEU A 22 5.13 10.32 17.72
C LEU A 22 6.55 10.84 17.49
N THR A 23 6.77 12.10 17.81
CA THR A 23 8.12 12.64 18.00
C THR A 23 8.75 12.05 19.26
N GLU A 24 10.07 12.17 19.40
CA GLU A 24 10.79 11.66 20.58
C GLU A 24 10.28 12.29 21.88
N ASP A 25 10.07 13.61 21.87
CA ASP A 25 9.51 14.36 23.00
C ASP A 25 8.08 13.90 23.35
N GLU A 26 7.22 13.68 22.35
CA GLU A 26 5.85 13.18 22.56
C GLU A 26 5.83 11.74 23.10
N ALA A 27 6.76 10.91 22.66
CA ALA A 27 6.90 9.54 23.14
C ALA A 27 7.37 9.49 24.60
N GLU A 28 8.33 10.35 24.97
CA GLU A 28 8.81 10.47 26.35
C GLU A 28 7.71 11.03 27.27
N GLU A 29 6.97 12.04 26.81
CA GLU A 29 5.82 12.58 27.53
C GLU A 29 4.72 11.53 27.74
N LEU A 30 4.42 10.73 26.70
CA LEU A 30 3.46 9.63 26.79
C LEU A 30 3.93 8.54 27.76
N ALA A 31 5.20 8.15 27.69
CA ALA A 31 5.79 7.14 28.57
C ALA A 31 5.75 7.60 30.03
N GLY A 32 6.10 8.85 30.30
CA GLY A 32 6.03 9.45 31.63
C GLY A 32 4.60 9.47 32.19
N ARG A 33 3.60 9.75 31.36
CA ARG A 33 2.20 9.81 31.82
C ARG A 33 1.54 8.45 32.03
N LEU A 34 1.81 7.47 31.16
CA LEU A 34 1.33 6.10 31.33
C LEU A 34 1.84 5.45 32.64
N LEU A 35 2.98 5.90 33.15
CA LEU A 35 3.61 5.37 34.35
C LEU A 35 3.18 6.07 35.65
N TYR A 36 2.72 7.34 35.61
CA TYR A 36 2.63 8.15 36.83
C TYR A 36 1.29 8.86 37.12
N ASP A 37 0.45 9.22 36.16
CA ASP A 37 -0.91 9.72 36.49
C ASP A 37 -1.85 9.84 35.29
N ALA A 38 -3.14 9.60 35.53
CA ALA A 38 -4.21 9.63 34.53
C ALA A 38 -5.12 10.82 34.77
N ALA A 39 -4.75 12.02 34.30
CA ALA A 39 -5.72 13.08 34.07
C ALA A 39 -5.19 14.20 33.15
N ASP A 40 -6.02 14.53 32.17
CA ASP A 40 -6.12 15.81 31.45
C ASP A 40 -4.84 16.41 30.86
N SER A 41 -4.46 15.88 29.71
CA SER A 41 -3.48 16.50 28.83
C SER A 41 -4.01 16.53 27.41
N ASP A 42 -3.83 17.66 26.73
CA ASP A 42 -4.07 17.84 25.30
C ASP A 42 -3.41 16.74 24.45
N CYS A 43 -2.27 16.20 24.90
CA CYS A 43 -1.59 15.08 24.25
C CYS A 43 -2.43 13.79 24.30
N MET A 44 -3.02 13.46 25.46
CA MET A 44 -3.90 12.29 25.57
C MET A 44 -5.21 12.48 24.78
N GLN A 45 -5.76 13.68 24.73
CA GLN A 45 -6.92 13.96 23.88
C GLN A 45 -6.58 13.79 22.41
N ARG A 46 -5.44 14.32 21.95
CA ARG A 46 -4.94 14.14 20.58
C ARG A 46 -4.68 12.69 20.23
N LEU A 47 -4.12 11.91 21.16
CA LEU A 47 -3.89 10.48 21.00
C LEU A 47 -5.19 9.69 20.89
N LEU A 48 -6.15 9.95 21.79
CA LEU A 48 -7.46 9.32 21.75
C LEU A 48 -8.24 9.70 20.49
N GLU A 49 -8.12 10.95 20.04
CA GLU A 49 -8.72 11.41 18.79
C GLU A 49 -8.09 10.73 17.57
N ALA A 50 -6.77 10.62 17.52
CA ALA A 50 -6.05 9.90 16.45
C ALA A 50 -6.39 8.40 16.42
N LEU A 51 -6.59 7.77 17.58
CA LEU A 51 -7.02 6.37 17.66
C LEU A 51 -8.49 6.16 17.31
N ARG A 52 -9.37 7.15 17.59
CA ARG A 52 -10.79 7.10 17.22
C ARG A 52 -11.02 7.38 15.74
N HIS A 53 -10.16 8.19 15.14
CA HIS A 53 -10.20 8.54 13.72
C HIS A 53 -8.85 8.21 13.07
N PRO A 54 -8.51 6.92 12.94
CA PRO A 54 -7.31 6.52 12.23
C PRO A 54 -7.45 6.99 10.79
N VAL A 55 -6.64 7.98 10.41
CA VAL A 55 -6.57 8.44 9.03
C VAL A 55 -5.96 7.29 8.25
N SER A 56 -6.70 6.78 7.26
CA SER A 56 -6.15 5.78 6.34
C SER A 56 -4.84 6.35 5.80
N PRO A 57 -3.70 5.64 5.90
CA PRO A 57 -2.45 6.16 5.38
C PRO A 57 -2.71 6.53 3.93
N ALA A 58 -2.39 7.78 3.57
CA ALA A 58 -2.46 8.18 2.18
C ALA A 58 -1.68 7.12 1.38
N PRO A 59 -2.22 6.63 0.25
CA PRO A 59 -1.45 5.76 -0.63
C PRO A 59 -0.08 6.40 -0.81
N PRO A 60 1.03 5.64 -0.72
CA PRO A 60 2.35 6.19 -0.99
C PRO A 60 2.26 7.04 -2.25
N ALA A 61 2.90 8.21 -2.29
CA ALA A 61 2.90 9.08 -3.49
C ALA A 61 3.32 8.31 -4.77
N ASP A 62 3.98 7.18 -4.56
CA ASP A 62 4.43 6.20 -5.54
C ASP A 62 3.39 5.09 -5.82
N THR A 63 2.09 5.34 -5.66
CA THR A 63 1.04 4.38 -6.04
C THR A 63 -0.04 5.03 -6.92
N PHE A 64 -0.68 4.20 -7.75
CA PHE A 64 -1.77 4.59 -8.66
C PHE A 64 -2.83 3.50 -8.68
N GLU A 65 -4.09 3.87 -8.48
CA GLU A 65 -5.21 2.94 -8.53
C GLU A 65 -5.90 2.96 -9.89
N TYR A 66 -6.11 1.79 -10.47
CA TYR A 66 -6.93 1.64 -11.67
C TYR A 66 -7.63 0.29 -11.69
N GLY A 67 -8.94 0.28 -11.95
CA GLY A 67 -9.73 -0.95 -12.03
C GLY A 67 -9.75 -1.77 -10.74
N GLY A 68 -9.63 -1.11 -9.58
CA GLY A 68 -9.55 -1.78 -8.26
C GLY A 68 -8.19 -2.41 -7.96
N VAL A 69 -7.18 -2.22 -8.81
CA VAL A 69 -5.80 -2.66 -8.58
C VAL A 69 -4.95 -1.47 -8.17
N MET A 70 -4.22 -1.61 -7.07
CA MET A 70 -3.25 -0.62 -6.61
C MET A 70 -1.87 -0.95 -7.19
N TYR A 71 -1.43 -0.11 -8.13
CA TYR A 71 -0.11 -0.19 -8.75
C TYR A 71 0.90 0.62 -7.94
N ASP A 72 1.95 -0.04 -7.47
CA ASP A 72 3.21 0.55 -7.01
C ASP A 72 4.03 1.02 -8.22
N LEU A 73 4.29 2.32 -8.30
CA LEU A 73 4.99 3.01 -9.38
C LEU A 73 6.50 2.72 -9.41
N SER A 74 7.05 2.10 -8.36
CA SER A 74 8.45 1.68 -8.32
C SER A 74 8.67 0.26 -8.83
N ALA A 75 7.59 -0.51 -8.99
CA ALA A 75 7.66 -1.93 -9.33
C ALA A 75 7.58 -2.19 -10.84
N LYS A 76 7.96 -3.41 -11.22
CA LYS A 76 7.75 -3.97 -12.56
C LYS A 76 6.48 -4.80 -12.58
N TYR A 77 5.81 -4.83 -13.72
CA TYR A 77 4.58 -5.59 -13.91
C TYR A 77 4.64 -6.41 -15.18
N ARG A 78 4.03 -7.59 -15.18
CA ARG A 78 3.98 -8.49 -16.32
C ARG A 78 2.58 -8.52 -16.91
N ASP A 79 2.47 -8.43 -18.22
CA ASP A 79 1.21 -8.60 -18.93
C ASP A 79 0.89 -10.07 -19.24
N THR A 80 -0.20 -10.31 -19.96
CA THR A 80 -0.62 -11.68 -20.32
C THR A 80 0.27 -12.34 -21.36
N GLU A 81 1.07 -11.57 -22.11
CA GLU A 81 2.01 -12.06 -23.13
C GLU A 81 3.43 -12.27 -22.56
N ALA A 82 3.59 -12.03 -21.25
CA ALA A 82 4.82 -12.10 -20.49
C ALA A 82 5.81 -10.95 -20.70
N ASP A 83 5.40 -9.86 -21.35
CA ASP A 83 6.22 -8.65 -21.43
C ASP A 83 6.21 -7.93 -20.08
N VAL A 84 7.37 -7.36 -19.73
CA VAL A 84 7.61 -6.69 -18.46
C VAL A 84 7.60 -5.19 -18.65
N TRP A 85 6.66 -4.55 -17.99
CA TRP A 85 6.42 -3.11 -18.00
C TRP A 85 6.98 -2.46 -16.72
N SER A 86 7.50 -1.26 -16.87
CA SER A 86 7.99 -0.42 -15.77
C SER A 86 7.48 1.01 -15.94
N PHE A 87 7.23 1.70 -14.83
CA PHE A 87 6.81 3.09 -14.88
C PHE A 87 7.99 4.02 -15.21
N THR A 88 7.71 5.02 -16.03
CA THR A 88 8.75 5.96 -16.51
C THR A 88 8.93 7.18 -15.60
N GLY A 89 8.09 7.32 -14.57
CA GLY A 89 7.97 8.53 -13.75
C GLY A 89 7.21 9.68 -14.41
N ARG A 90 6.82 9.57 -15.69
CA ARG A 90 5.99 10.55 -16.38
C ARG A 90 4.51 10.27 -16.16
N ARG A 91 3.70 11.32 -16.24
CA ARG A 91 2.23 11.26 -16.24
C ARG A 91 1.67 12.03 -17.42
N ASP A 92 0.50 11.61 -17.90
CA ASP A 92 -0.27 12.36 -18.89
C ASP A 92 -0.97 13.57 -18.24
N PRO A 93 -1.67 14.43 -19.02
CA PRO A 93 -2.39 15.59 -18.47
C PRO A 93 -3.50 15.24 -17.47
N GLU A 94 -4.00 14.00 -17.49
CA GLU A 94 -5.02 13.50 -16.56
C GLU A 94 -4.39 12.88 -15.29
N GLY A 95 -3.07 12.84 -15.21
CA GLY A 95 -2.32 12.29 -14.08
C GLY A 95 -2.07 10.78 -14.18
N ILE A 96 -2.37 10.15 -15.31
CA ILE A 96 -2.19 8.71 -15.53
C ILE A 96 -0.71 8.42 -15.81
N PRO A 97 -0.07 7.48 -15.09
CA PRO A 97 1.33 7.14 -15.31
C PRO A 97 1.61 6.47 -16.66
N TYR A 98 2.74 6.86 -17.27
CA TYR A 98 3.31 6.21 -18.46
C TYR A 98 4.18 5.01 -18.09
N VAL A 99 4.09 3.95 -18.90
CA VAL A 99 4.84 2.70 -18.75
C VAL A 99 5.61 2.35 -20.02
N THR A 100 6.72 1.62 -19.85
CA THR A 100 7.61 1.17 -20.92
C THR A 100 7.98 -0.30 -20.72
N MET A 101 8.10 -1.05 -21.82
CA MET A 101 8.73 -2.38 -21.82
C MET A 101 10.26 -2.30 -21.74
N TYR A 102 10.85 -1.18 -22.19
CA TYR A 102 12.29 -0.97 -22.19
C TYR A 102 12.70 -0.24 -20.90
N GLU A 103 13.40 -0.95 -20.02
CA GLU A 103 13.90 -0.42 -18.76
C GLU A 103 14.72 0.86 -18.97
N GLY A 104 14.41 1.91 -18.21
CA GLY A 104 15.08 3.21 -18.30
C GLY A 104 14.65 4.10 -19.47
N SER A 105 13.78 3.65 -20.37
CA SER A 105 13.22 4.50 -21.42
C SER A 105 12.13 5.41 -20.87
N ASN A 106 12.27 6.72 -21.06
CA ASN A 106 11.24 7.70 -20.74
C ASN A 106 10.43 8.15 -21.97
N ASN A 107 10.68 7.53 -23.13
CA ASN A 107 10.11 7.89 -24.42
C ASN A 107 9.10 6.84 -24.87
N THR A 108 7.98 6.78 -24.16
CA THR A 108 6.84 5.91 -24.43
C THR A 108 5.56 6.75 -24.47
N ALA A 109 4.60 6.31 -25.28
CA ALA A 109 3.26 6.90 -25.34
C ALA A 109 2.22 6.04 -24.59
N ASP A 110 2.63 4.88 -24.06
CA ASP A 110 1.73 3.93 -23.42
C ASP A 110 1.51 4.27 -21.95
N THR A 111 0.25 4.41 -21.55
CA THR A 111 -0.15 4.58 -20.16
C THR A 111 -0.49 3.25 -19.54
N ILE A 112 -0.43 3.14 -18.21
CA ILE A 112 -0.88 1.92 -17.52
C ILE A 112 -2.32 1.53 -17.87
N VAL A 113 -3.15 2.51 -18.21
CA VAL A 113 -4.54 2.31 -18.65
C VAL A 113 -4.62 1.76 -20.06
N SER A 114 -3.85 2.31 -21.01
CA SER A 114 -3.80 1.76 -22.37
C SER A 114 -3.26 0.33 -22.35
N VAL A 115 -2.25 0.09 -21.51
CA VAL A 115 -1.65 -1.23 -21.38
C VAL A 115 -2.64 -2.25 -20.81
N ASN A 116 -3.30 -1.92 -19.70
CA ASN A 116 -4.30 -2.82 -19.12
C ASN A 116 -5.45 -3.16 -20.08
N ARG A 117 -5.82 -2.23 -20.97
CA ARG A 117 -6.88 -2.46 -21.96
C ARG A 117 -6.42 -3.29 -23.14
N GLY A 118 -5.17 -3.13 -23.58
CA GLY A 118 -4.60 -3.83 -24.73
C GLY A 118 -4.13 -5.24 -24.41
N TRP A 119 -3.45 -5.41 -23.27
CA TRP A 119 -2.72 -6.64 -22.92
C TRP A 119 -3.17 -7.24 -21.57
N GLY A 120 -4.34 -6.83 -21.09
CA GLY A 120 -4.96 -7.36 -19.88
C GLY A 120 -4.38 -6.81 -18.57
N PRO A 121 -4.95 -7.22 -17.42
CA PRO A 121 -4.53 -6.71 -16.12
C PRO A 121 -3.08 -7.10 -15.82
N LEU A 122 -2.24 -6.09 -15.60
CA LEU A 122 -0.83 -6.33 -15.29
C LEU A 122 -0.64 -6.91 -13.88
N THR A 123 0.20 -7.93 -13.76
CA THR A 123 0.52 -8.59 -12.49
C THR A 123 1.88 -8.13 -11.97
N LYS A 124 1.98 -7.76 -10.69
CA LYS A 124 3.24 -7.31 -10.08
C LYS A 124 4.30 -8.41 -10.20
N VAL A 125 5.48 -8.07 -10.73
CA VAL A 125 6.64 -8.96 -10.72
C VAL A 125 7.22 -8.93 -9.31
N VAL A 126 7.15 -10.05 -8.62
CA VAL A 126 7.84 -10.29 -7.36
C VAL A 126 9.14 -11.03 -7.70
N ASP A 127 10.25 -10.31 -7.81
CA ASP A 127 11.55 -10.97 -7.84
C ASP A 127 11.76 -11.67 -6.49
N ALA A 128 12.16 -12.94 -6.54
CA ALA A 128 12.47 -13.80 -5.40
C ALA A 128 13.93 -13.68 -4.99
#